data_AF-A0A7X8CZ00-F1
#
_entry.id   AF-A0A7X8CZ00-F1
#
_cell.length_a   1.000
_cell.length_b   1.000
_cell.length_c   1.000
_cell.angle_alpha   90.00
_cell.angle_beta   90.00
_cell.angle_gamma   90.00
#
_symmetry.space_group_name_H-M   'P 1'
#
loop_
_entity.id
_entity.type
_entity.pdbx_description
1 polymer ?
#
loop_
_entity_poly.entity_id
_entity_poly.type
_entity_poly.pdbx_seq_one_letter_code
_entity_poly.pdbx_strand_id
1 'polypeptide(L)'
;WDSGKAVDGHAPELRGRDLSAYVAAGIRSDHECVTAEEALEKISKGMYVMIREGSATRDLARLVKAVTPRTASRFLLCSDDRHPTDLAEEGHIDRSIRLLVDAGVEPLDAVAMSSLNAARYFGLRNSGAIAPGYKADFVAASDLRAFEAEVVIKSGQIVAEDGRLVRAVESRPAVLRDSVNIKWLTEEDFRIPAEGRRIRVIEARPRTLITGEILTEPSVRGGLCVSDPSRDLLKIFVIERHKGSGNIGKGFITGLGLKRGAIGSTISHDSHNMILVGADDVSIFKAARHLNKIGGGMVVTEGDRIVLDLPLPIAGLMSDRDAMWVVERLKAFDELFRTEGLTNESPLMAISFMALPVIPKLKITDRGLVDVERFAPVPLFVE
;
A
#
# COMPACT_ATOMS: atom_id res chain seq x y z
N TRP A 1 24.46 13.37 0.97
CA TRP A 1 25.84 13.46 0.45
C TRP A 1 26.87 13.22 1.55
N ASP A 2 26.82 13.98 2.64
CA ASP A 2 27.80 13.94 3.73
C ASP A 2 27.89 12.58 4.45
N SER A 3 26.78 11.83 4.52
CA SER A 3 26.76 10.49 5.11
C SER A 3 27.26 9.38 4.17
N GLY A 4 27.56 9.71 2.90
CA GLY A 4 28.00 8.74 1.89
C GLY A 4 26.97 7.67 1.52
N LYS A 5 25.68 7.90 1.82
CA LYS A 5 24.57 6.98 1.54
C LYS A 5 23.76 7.41 0.30
N ALA A 6 23.07 6.45 -0.30
CA ALA A 6 22.11 6.70 -1.36
C ALA A 6 20.96 7.62 -0.87
N VAL A 7 20.41 8.41 -1.79
CA VAL A 7 19.25 9.27 -1.56
C VAL A 7 18.18 8.86 -2.57
N ASP A 8 17.20 8.11 -2.07
CA ASP A 8 16.08 7.61 -2.86
C ASP A 8 15.04 8.69 -3.12
N GLY A 9 14.35 8.56 -4.25
CA GLY A 9 13.30 9.47 -4.68
C GLY A 9 11.94 8.81 -4.84
N HIS A 10 10.94 9.68 -4.84
CA HIS A 10 9.55 9.42 -5.18
C HIS A 10 9.08 10.65 -5.97
N ALA A 11 9.02 10.52 -7.29
CA ALA A 11 8.85 11.65 -8.21
C ALA A 11 7.86 11.32 -9.33
N PRO A 12 6.59 11.00 -9.00
CA PRO A 12 5.57 10.70 -9.99
C PRO A 12 5.39 11.89 -10.93
N GLU A 13 5.36 11.64 -12.24
CA GLU A 13 5.08 12.64 -13.28
C GLU A 13 6.03 13.85 -13.35
N LEU A 14 7.11 13.87 -12.55
CA LEU A 14 8.06 14.99 -12.53
C LEU A 14 8.92 15.00 -13.80
N ARG A 15 8.94 16.13 -14.52
CA ARG A 15 9.59 16.28 -15.84
C ARG A 15 10.38 17.57 -15.97
N GLY A 16 11.15 17.69 -17.05
CA GLY A 16 11.70 18.97 -17.49
C GLY A 16 12.60 19.65 -16.46
N ARG A 17 12.40 20.94 -16.22
CA ARG A 17 13.24 21.72 -15.31
C ARG A 17 13.08 21.31 -13.86
N ASP A 18 11.88 20.92 -13.45
CA ASP A 18 11.59 20.53 -12.07
C ASP A 18 12.27 19.20 -11.74
N LEU A 19 12.26 18.24 -12.69
CA LEU A 19 13.04 17.02 -12.57
C LEU A 19 14.55 17.32 -12.47
N SER A 20 15.06 18.27 -13.25
CA SER A 20 16.46 18.68 -13.16
C SER A 20 16.80 19.29 -11.79
N ALA A 21 15.91 20.10 -11.23
CA ALA A 21 16.08 20.66 -9.88
C ALA A 21 16.07 19.56 -8.81
N TYR A 22 15.17 18.59 -8.91
CA TYR A 22 15.08 17.44 -8.01
C TYR A 22 16.36 16.59 -8.03
N VAL A 23 16.89 16.30 -9.22
CA VAL A 23 18.16 15.58 -9.39
C VAL A 23 19.35 16.42 -8.87
N ALA A 24 19.34 17.74 -9.09
CA ALA A 24 20.38 18.64 -8.61
C ALA A 24 20.43 18.73 -7.07
N ALA A 25 19.29 18.57 -6.39
CA ALA A 25 19.24 18.43 -4.92
C ALA A 25 19.89 17.12 -4.43
N GLY A 26 20.04 16.15 -5.34
CA GLY A 26 20.84 14.95 -5.15
C GLY A 26 20.08 13.66 -4.96
N ILE A 27 18.80 13.69 -5.29
CA ILE A 27 17.97 12.50 -5.36
C ILE A 27 18.28 11.78 -6.67
N ARG A 28 18.57 10.48 -6.59
CA ARG A 28 19.20 9.73 -7.70
C ARG A 28 18.43 8.51 -8.17
N SER A 29 17.30 8.20 -7.55
CA SER A 29 16.43 7.12 -7.99
C SER A 29 14.98 7.57 -8.00
N ASP A 30 14.15 6.76 -8.65
CA ASP A 30 12.71 6.86 -8.58
C ASP A 30 12.07 5.51 -8.90
N HIS A 31 10.96 5.20 -8.23
CA HIS A 31 10.13 4.01 -8.49
C HIS A 31 8.76 4.36 -9.11
N GLU A 32 8.46 5.65 -9.29
CA GLU A 32 7.13 6.14 -9.69
C GLU A 32 6.92 6.29 -11.20
N CYS A 33 7.83 5.75 -12.02
CA CYS A 33 7.67 5.78 -13.47
C CYS A 33 6.46 4.96 -13.93
N VAL A 34 5.58 5.55 -14.74
CA VAL A 34 4.44 4.82 -15.33
C VAL A 34 4.52 4.69 -16.86
N THR A 35 5.42 5.44 -17.51
CA THR A 35 5.67 5.33 -18.95
C THR A 35 7.15 5.13 -19.28
N ALA A 36 7.43 4.57 -20.46
CA ALA A 36 8.79 4.35 -20.94
C ALA A 36 9.51 5.69 -21.20
N GLU A 37 8.79 6.69 -21.71
CA GLU A 37 9.31 8.03 -21.99
C GLU A 37 9.77 8.73 -20.72
N GLU A 38 8.98 8.60 -19.64
CA GLU A 38 9.33 9.07 -18.31
C GLU A 38 10.62 8.43 -17.80
N ALA A 39 10.69 7.10 -17.87
CA ALA A 39 11.86 6.35 -17.41
C ALA A 39 13.12 6.78 -18.19
N LEU A 40 13.01 6.92 -19.51
CA LEU A 40 14.11 7.38 -20.35
C LEU A 40 14.55 8.81 -20.03
N GLU A 41 13.62 9.73 -19.75
CA GLU A 41 13.98 11.09 -19.33
C GLU A 41 14.75 11.07 -18.01
N LYS A 42 14.24 10.34 -17.00
CA LYS A 42 14.90 10.23 -15.69
C LYS A 42 16.29 9.62 -15.81
N ILE A 43 16.44 8.56 -16.61
CA ILE A 43 17.75 7.95 -16.91
C ILE A 43 18.68 8.93 -17.63
N SER A 44 18.18 9.71 -18.60
CA SER A 44 18.99 10.70 -19.33
C SER A 44 19.57 11.78 -18.42
N LYS A 45 18.91 12.05 -17.28
CA LYS A 45 19.38 12.97 -16.23
C LYS A 45 20.24 12.29 -15.16
N GLY A 46 20.59 11.01 -15.37
CA GLY A 46 21.49 10.25 -14.52
C GLY A 46 20.82 9.65 -13.28
N MET A 47 19.50 9.53 -13.27
CA MET A 47 18.80 8.74 -12.25
C MET A 47 18.87 7.24 -12.55
N TYR A 48 18.64 6.46 -11.52
CA TYR A 48 18.24 5.07 -11.61
C TYR A 48 16.72 4.97 -11.56
N VAL A 49 16.15 4.03 -12.32
CA VAL A 49 14.70 3.76 -12.29
C VAL A 49 14.49 2.38 -11.67
N MET A 50 13.72 2.31 -10.58
CA MET A 50 13.31 1.05 -9.98
C MET A 50 11.97 0.63 -10.60
N ILE A 51 11.98 -0.43 -11.39
CA ILE A 51 10.77 -0.95 -12.03
C ILE A 51 9.96 -1.70 -10.99
N ARG A 52 8.74 -1.21 -10.72
CA ARG A 52 7.80 -1.83 -9.81
C ARG A 52 7.02 -2.96 -10.45
N GLU A 53 6.94 -4.06 -9.71
CA GLU A 53 5.97 -5.12 -9.91
C GLU A 53 5.33 -5.45 -8.55
N GLY A 54 4.44 -4.57 -8.10
CA GLY A 54 3.66 -4.68 -6.87
C GLY A 54 2.23 -5.16 -7.13
N SER A 55 1.42 -5.22 -6.07
CA SER A 55 0.02 -5.63 -6.16
C SER A 55 -0.87 -4.54 -6.76
N ALA A 56 -0.66 -3.29 -6.32
CA ALA A 56 -1.38 -2.12 -6.82
C ALA A 56 -0.69 -1.50 -8.06
N THR A 57 0.61 -1.71 -8.23
CA THR A 57 1.46 -1.03 -9.23
C THR A 57 2.24 -2.06 -10.07
N ARG A 58 1.67 -2.45 -11.21
CA ARG A 58 2.26 -3.40 -12.18
C ARG A 58 2.83 -2.67 -13.39
N ASP A 59 3.90 -1.91 -13.18
CA ASP A 59 4.46 -0.98 -14.19
C ASP A 59 5.43 -1.64 -15.16
N LEU A 60 5.96 -2.83 -14.81
CA LEU A 60 6.95 -3.57 -15.60
C LEU A 60 6.55 -3.72 -17.07
N ALA A 61 5.30 -4.12 -17.36
CA ALA A 61 4.82 -4.32 -18.73
C ALA A 61 4.89 -3.05 -19.59
N ARG A 62 4.83 -1.86 -18.97
CA ARG A 62 4.97 -0.57 -19.67
C ARG A 62 6.44 -0.15 -19.76
N LEU A 63 7.17 -0.26 -18.65
CA LEU A 63 8.54 0.24 -18.54
C LEU A 63 9.58 -0.62 -19.25
N VAL A 64 9.29 -1.91 -19.50
CA VAL A 64 10.20 -2.82 -20.21
C VAL A 64 10.62 -2.29 -21.59
N LYS A 65 9.77 -1.46 -22.22
CA LYS A 65 10.08 -0.80 -23.50
C LYS A 65 11.27 0.18 -23.42
N ALA A 66 11.62 0.66 -22.23
CA ALA A 66 12.77 1.50 -21.98
C ALA A 66 14.04 0.69 -21.63
N VAL A 67 13.91 -0.61 -21.39
CA VAL A 67 15.01 -1.51 -21.04
C VAL A 67 15.66 -2.03 -22.33
N THR A 68 16.90 -1.64 -22.55
CA THR A 68 17.74 -2.04 -23.69
C THR A 68 19.14 -2.38 -23.18
N PRO A 69 19.99 -3.06 -23.96
CA PRO A 69 21.38 -3.32 -23.55
C PRO A 69 22.18 -2.05 -23.21
N ARG A 70 21.77 -0.87 -23.71
CA ARG A 70 22.42 0.42 -23.42
C ARG A 70 21.89 1.09 -22.16
N THR A 71 20.69 0.74 -21.72
CA THR A 71 19.99 1.40 -20.60
C THR A 71 19.83 0.49 -19.38
N ALA A 72 19.94 -0.83 -19.55
CA ALA A 72 19.72 -1.84 -18.51
C ALA A 72 20.47 -1.56 -17.21
N SER A 73 21.71 -1.05 -17.29
CA SER A 73 22.53 -0.71 -16.12
C SER A 73 21.96 0.41 -15.22
N ARG A 74 20.91 1.10 -15.68
CA ARG A 74 20.22 2.18 -14.95
C ARG A 74 18.87 1.74 -14.38
N PHE A 75 18.47 0.49 -14.60
CA PHE A 75 17.27 -0.05 -14.01
C PHE A 75 17.56 -0.98 -12.83
N LEU A 76 16.68 -0.95 -11.84
CA LEU A 76 16.59 -1.88 -10.72
C LEU A 76 15.20 -2.51 -10.72
N LEU A 77 15.02 -3.57 -9.94
CA LEU A 77 13.70 -4.17 -9.67
C LEU A 77 13.29 -3.91 -8.23
N CYS A 78 12.02 -3.57 -8.02
CA CYS A 78 11.42 -3.53 -6.71
C CYS A 78 9.96 -4.01 -6.77
N SER A 79 9.42 -4.47 -5.65
CA SER A 79 7.98 -4.74 -5.54
C SER A 79 7.19 -3.50 -5.19
N ASP A 80 7.82 -2.52 -4.53
CA ASP A 80 7.10 -1.52 -3.73
C ASP A 80 6.15 -2.25 -2.76
N ASP A 81 4.86 -1.94 -2.75
CA ASP A 81 3.86 -2.66 -1.98
C ASP A 81 3.38 -3.96 -2.66
N ARG A 82 3.49 -5.08 -1.94
CA ARG A 82 3.02 -6.39 -2.41
C ARG A 82 2.19 -7.08 -1.34
N HIS A 83 0.96 -7.45 -1.69
CA HIS A 83 0.06 -8.19 -0.82
C HIS A 83 0.60 -9.60 -0.55
N PRO A 84 0.37 -10.15 0.66
CA PRO A 84 0.80 -11.52 0.99
C PRO A 84 0.25 -12.59 0.03
N THR A 85 -0.97 -12.41 -0.50
CA THR A 85 -1.58 -13.31 -1.49
C THR A 85 -0.76 -13.36 -2.77
N ASP A 86 -0.47 -12.20 -3.36
CA ASP A 86 0.34 -12.10 -4.58
C ASP A 86 1.77 -12.56 -4.36
N LEU A 87 2.35 -12.30 -3.18
CA LEU A 87 3.67 -12.78 -2.83
C LEU A 87 3.73 -14.32 -2.81
N ALA A 88 2.71 -14.96 -2.22
CA ALA A 88 2.64 -16.41 -2.10
C ALA A 88 2.35 -17.11 -3.44
N GLU A 89 1.49 -16.53 -4.28
CA GLU A 89 1.04 -17.16 -5.52
C GLU A 89 1.96 -16.87 -6.70
N GLU A 90 2.52 -15.66 -6.75
CA GLU A 90 3.22 -15.19 -7.94
C GLU A 90 4.74 -15.09 -7.74
N GLY A 91 5.23 -15.02 -6.51
CA GLY A 91 6.64 -14.76 -6.17
C GLY A 91 6.94 -13.29 -5.87
N HIS A 92 8.22 -12.95 -5.78
CA HIS A 92 8.75 -11.62 -5.43
C HIS A 92 9.58 -11.06 -6.61
N ILE A 93 10.85 -10.68 -6.38
CA ILE A 93 11.75 -10.20 -7.45
C ILE A 93 12.00 -11.28 -8.52
N ASP A 94 11.93 -12.56 -8.17
CA ASP A 94 11.99 -13.69 -9.12
C ASP A 94 10.88 -13.62 -10.17
N ARG A 95 9.68 -13.13 -9.81
CA ARG A 95 8.59 -12.87 -10.76
C ARG A 95 9.00 -11.78 -11.74
N SER A 96 9.56 -10.68 -11.25
CA SER A 96 10.00 -9.56 -12.09
C SER A 96 11.06 -10.01 -13.11
N ILE A 97 11.97 -10.90 -12.72
CA ILE A 97 12.96 -11.49 -13.63
C ILE A 97 12.25 -12.30 -14.73
N ARG A 98 11.36 -13.24 -14.36
CA ARG A 98 10.58 -14.05 -15.31
C ARG A 98 9.83 -13.16 -16.32
N LEU A 99 9.13 -12.14 -15.82
CA LEU A 99 8.37 -11.21 -16.66
C LEU A 99 9.24 -10.42 -17.63
N LEU A 100 10.44 -9.98 -17.21
CA LEU A 100 11.37 -9.29 -18.12
C LEU A 100 11.89 -10.22 -19.21
N VAL A 101 12.26 -11.45 -18.86
CA VAL A 101 12.76 -12.43 -19.83
C VAL A 101 11.67 -12.81 -20.82
N ASP A 102 10.44 -13.03 -20.35
CA ASP A 102 9.29 -13.29 -21.23
C ASP A 102 8.94 -12.10 -22.13
N ALA A 103 9.25 -10.87 -21.70
CA ALA A 103 9.13 -9.67 -22.51
C ALA A 103 10.32 -9.46 -23.47
N GLY A 104 11.29 -10.38 -23.51
CA GLY A 104 12.42 -10.37 -24.45
C GLY A 104 13.67 -9.63 -23.96
N VAL A 105 13.77 -9.31 -22.66
CA VAL A 105 15.01 -8.79 -22.08
C VAL A 105 16.02 -9.93 -21.93
N GLU A 106 17.29 -9.65 -22.26
CA GLU A 106 18.37 -10.61 -22.08
C GLU A 106 18.43 -11.11 -20.62
N PRO A 107 18.45 -12.43 -20.36
CA PRO A 107 18.34 -12.93 -18.99
C PRO A 107 19.43 -12.43 -18.04
N LEU A 108 20.65 -12.22 -18.54
CA LEU A 108 21.73 -11.66 -17.74
C LEU A 108 21.52 -10.19 -17.38
N ASP A 109 20.86 -9.41 -18.24
CA ASP A 109 20.47 -8.03 -17.92
C ASP A 109 19.38 -8.01 -16.85
N ALA A 110 18.37 -8.89 -16.95
CA ALA A 110 17.33 -9.03 -15.93
C ALA A 110 17.92 -9.41 -14.55
N VAL A 111 18.85 -10.38 -14.52
CA VAL A 111 19.59 -10.74 -13.30
C VAL A 111 20.42 -9.57 -12.80
N ALA A 112 21.15 -8.86 -13.66
CA ALA A 112 21.95 -7.70 -13.26
C ALA A 112 21.10 -6.58 -12.66
N MET A 113 19.91 -6.32 -13.22
CA MET A 113 18.93 -5.36 -12.69
C MET A 113 18.45 -5.74 -11.28
N SER A 114 18.27 -7.03 -11.02
CA SER A 114 17.86 -7.55 -9.69
C SER A 114 18.99 -7.64 -8.66
N SER A 115 20.26 -7.50 -9.07
CA SER A 115 21.42 -7.79 -8.22
C SER A 115 22.51 -6.70 -8.32
N LEU A 116 23.35 -6.73 -9.35
CA LEU A 116 24.51 -5.86 -9.52
C LEU A 116 24.15 -4.38 -9.56
N ASN A 117 23.09 -4.01 -10.28
CA ASN A 117 22.66 -2.62 -10.39
C ASN A 117 22.19 -2.09 -9.03
N ALA A 118 21.43 -2.90 -8.29
CA ALA A 118 20.99 -2.58 -6.93
C ALA A 118 22.18 -2.41 -5.98
N ALA A 119 23.12 -3.36 -6.00
CA ALA A 119 24.32 -3.27 -5.16
C ALA A 119 25.16 -2.03 -5.48
N ARG A 120 25.31 -1.68 -6.76
CA ARG A 120 26.04 -0.47 -7.19
C ARG A 120 25.35 0.80 -6.73
N TYR A 121 24.03 0.90 -6.93
CA TYR A 121 23.27 2.09 -6.57
C TYR A 121 23.29 2.36 -5.06
N PHE A 122 23.03 1.32 -4.25
CA PHE A 122 23.03 1.44 -2.79
C PHE A 122 24.44 1.41 -2.16
N GLY A 123 25.50 1.30 -2.96
CA GLY A 123 26.88 1.26 -2.46
C GLY A 123 27.21 0.02 -1.64
N LEU A 124 26.49 -1.10 -1.86
CA LEU A 124 26.70 -2.37 -1.18
C LEU A 124 27.94 -3.07 -1.74
N ARG A 125 29.11 -2.71 -1.20
CA ARG A 125 30.40 -3.28 -1.61
C ARG A 125 30.39 -4.81 -1.52
N ASN A 126 31.08 -5.45 -2.46
CA ASN A 126 31.28 -6.90 -2.49
C ASN A 126 29.95 -7.69 -2.50
N SER A 127 28.88 -7.15 -3.09
CA SER A 127 27.55 -7.77 -3.15
C SER A 127 26.99 -7.67 -4.58
N GLY A 128 25.98 -8.50 -4.91
CA GLY A 128 25.26 -8.43 -6.19
C GLY A 128 25.97 -9.01 -7.41
N ALA A 129 27.11 -9.67 -7.24
CA ALA A 129 27.81 -10.38 -8.31
C ALA A 129 28.57 -11.61 -7.79
N ILE A 130 28.85 -12.55 -8.69
CA ILE A 130 29.67 -13.74 -8.43
C ILE A 130 31.10 -13.45 -8.88
N ALA A 131 31.98 -13.14 -7.93
CA ALA A 131 33.40 -12.89 -8.20
C ALA A 131 34.25 -13.09 -6.92
N PRO A 132 35.57 -13.35 -7.05
CA PRO A 132 36.47 -13.37 -5.90
C PRO A 132 36.38 -12.08 -5.07
N GLY A 133 36.26 -12.23 -3.74
CA GLY A 133 36.09 -11.11 -2.81
C GLY A 133 34.65 -10.63 -2.60
N TYR A 134 33.67 -11.16 -3.36
CA TYR A 134 32.25 -10.90 -3.14
C TYR A 134 31.65 -11.87 -2.12
N LYS A 135 30.55 -11.46 -1.49
CA LYS A 135 29.77 -12.32 -0.59
C LYS A 135 29.22 -13.51 -1.37
N ALA A 136 29.29 -14.69 -0.75
CA ALA A 136 28.70 -15.91 -1.29
C ALA A 136 27.18 -15.93 -1.04
N ASP A 137 26.49 -14.98 -1.66
CA ASP A 137 25.02 -14.88 -1.71
C ASP A 137 24.57 -15.27 -3.13
N PHE A 138 24.11 -16.51 -3.30
CA PHE A 138 23.84 -17.11 -4.61
C PHE A 138 22.43 -17.68 -4.69
N VAL A 139 21.89 -17.72 -5.91
CA VAL A 139 20.71 -18.50 -6.27
C VAL A 139 21.13 -19.38 -7.44
N ALA A 140 21.09 -20.70 -7.25
CA ALA A 140 21.14 -21.66 -8.34
C ALA A 140 19.70 -21.83 -8.83
N ALA A 141 19.42 -21.34 -10.04
CA ALA A 141 18.12 -21.45 -10.67
C ALA A 141 18.15 -22.55 -11.74
N SER A 142 17.01 -23.23 -11.93
CA SER A 142 16.84 -24.29 -12.93
C SER A 142 17.24 -23.85 -14.34
N ASP A 143 16.79 -22.65 -14.73
CA ASP A 143 17.27 -21.88 -15.86
C ASP A 143 17.00 -20.37 -15.65
N LEU A 144 17.53 -19.51 -16.52
CA LEU A 144 17.39 -18.06 -16.37
C LEU A 144 16.06 -17.48 -16.85
N ARG A 145 15.20 -18.29 -17.49
CA ARG A 145 13.88 -17.90 -17.98
C ARG A 145 12.78 -18.24 -16.98
N ALA A 146 12.71 -19.51 -16.55
CA ALA A 146 11.79 -19.96 -15.50
C ALA A 146 12.23 -19.44 -14.13
N PHE A 147 13.54 -19.27 -13.91
CA PHE A 147 14.12 -18.71 -12.68
C PHE A 147 13.62 -19.37 -11.38
N GLU A 148 13.35 -20.68 -11.42
CA GLU A 148 12.95 -21.43 -10.22
C GLU A 148 14.19 -21.68 -9.37
N ALA A 149 14.17 -21.24 -8.11
CA ALA A 149 15.31 -21.36 -7.21
C ALA A 149 15.43 -22.80 -6.67
N GLU A 150 16.41 -23.54 -7.18
CA GLU A 150 16.74 -24.90 -6.72
C GLU A 150 17.55 -24.86 -5.42
N VAL A 151 18.55 -23.98 -5.34
CA VAL A 151 19.39 -23.80 -4.14
C VAL A 151 19.60 -22.31 -3.88
N VAL A 152 19.36 -21.88 -2.64
CA VAL A 152 19.68 -20.52 -2.17
C VAL A 152 20.79 -20.58 -1.14
N ILE A 153 21.86 -19.85 -1.41
CA ILE A 153 23.05 -19.76 -0.55
C ILE A 153 23.12 -18.34 0.00
N LYS A 154 23.26 -18.21 1.32
CA LYS A 154 23.48 -16.94 2.01
C LYS A 154 24.78 -17.01 2.80
N SER A 155 25.72 -16.10 2.49
CA SER A 155 27.02 -16.01 3.16
C SER A 155 27.76 -17.36 3.20
N GLY A 156 27.72 -18.09 2.09
CA GLY A 156 28.38 -19.39 1.91
C GLY A 156 27.65 -20.58 2.52
N GLN A 157 26.46 -20.39 3.10
CA GLN A 157 25.64 -21.47 3.66
C GLN A 157 24.37 -21.66 2.84
N ILE A 158 24.04 -22.92 2.53
CA ILE A 158 22.74 -23.26 1.95
C ILE A 158 21.65 -22.90 2.99
N VAL A 159 20.66 -22.13 2.56
CA VAL A 159 19.53 -21.68 3.40
C VAL A 159 18.17 -22.15 2.89
N ALA A 160 18.07 -22.49 1.60
CA ALA A 160 16.90 -23.13 1.03
C ALA A 160 17.29 -24.09 -0.10
N GLU A 161 16.55 -25.18 -0.24
CA GLU A 161 16.66 -26.19 -1.30
C GLU A 161 15.25 -26.61 -1.74
N ASP A 162 15.02 -26.77 -3.04
CA ASP A 162 13.75 -27.20 -3.64
C ASP A 162 12.52 -26.40 -3.11
N GLY A 163 12.66 -25.08 -3.06
CA GLY A 163 11.60 -24.17 -2.60
C GLY A 163 11.32 -24.21 -1.09
N ARG A 164 12.14 -24.90 -0.29
CA ARG A 164 11.96 -25.03 1.16
C ARG A 164 13.17 -24.53 1.92
N LEU A 165 12.93 -23.89 3.06
CA LEU A 165 13.99 -23.51 3.99
C LEU A 165 14.67 -24.76 4.56
N VAL A 166 15.99 -24.83 4.50
CA VAL A 166 16.77 -25.93 5.12
C VAL A 166 16.96 -25.73 6.62
N ARG A 167 16.77 -24.50 7.11
CA ARG A 167 16.82 -24.13 8.52
C ARG A 167 15.68 -23.18 8.83
N ALA A 168 15.08 -23.34 10.02
CA ALA A 168 14.12 -22.37 10.51
C ALA A 168 14.79 -21.00 10.64
N VAL A 169 14.10 -19.95 10.21
CA VAL A 169 14.50 -18.58 10.52
C VAL A 169 14.12 -18.32 11.97
N GLU A 170 15.09 -17.99 12.81
CA GLU A 170 14.81 -17.62 14.20
C GLU A 170 13.89 -16.39 14.22
N SER A 171 12.65 -16.57 14.67
CA SER A 171 11.76 -15.45 14.93
C SER A 171 12.13 -14.83 16.29
N ARG A 172 12.30 -13.52 16.31
CA ARG A 172 12.37 -12.77 17.56
C ARG A 172 10.98 -12.19 17.81
N PRO A 173 10.36 -12.40 18.98
CA PRO A 173 9.10 -11.76 19.30
C PRO A 173 9.28 -10.25 19.16
N ALA A 174 8.44 -9.62 18.35
CA ALA A 174 8.39 -8.17 18.29
C ALA A 174 7.77 -7.67 19.60
N VAL A 175 8.61 -7.34 20.59
CA VAL A 175 8.14 -6.70 21.82
C VAL A 175 7.85 -5.24 21.51
N LEU A 176 6.68 -5.01 20.91
CA LEU A 176 6.16 -3.67 20.68
C LEU A 176 5.14 -3.32 21.77
N ARG A 177 5.12 -2.04 22.15
CA ARG A 177 4.00 -1.50 22.93
C ARG A 177 2.73 -1.57 22.09
N ASP A 178 1.58 -1.61 22.75
CA ASP A 178 0.30 -1.45 22.08
C ASP A 178 0.30 -0.18 21.22
N SER A 179 -0.15 -0.32 19.98
CA SER A 179 -0.10 0.69 18.93
C SER A 179 -1.49 1.17 18.51
N VAL A 180 -2.55 0.66 19.15
CA VAL A 180 -3.92 1.11 18.91
C VAL A 180 -4.44 1.79 20.17
N ASN A 181 -3.82 2.90 20.51
CA ASN A 181 -4.16 3.75 21.65
C ASN A 181 -5.22 4.77 21.22
N ILE A 182 -6.49 4.45 21.44
CA ILE A 182 -7.63 5.33 21.17
C ILE A 182 -8.24 5.82 22.48
N LYS A 183 -8.96 6.95 22.45
CA LYS A 183 -9.80 7.34 23.58
C LYS A 183 -10.91 6.32 23.80
N TRP A 184 -11.57 6.39 24.95
CA TRP A 184 -12.82 5.67 25.15
C TRP A 184 -13.87 6.19 24.14
N LEU A 185 -14.34 5.29 23.27
CA LEU A 185 -15.32 5.61 22.23
C LEU A 185 -16.74 5.39 22.73
N THR A 186 -17.64 6.28 22.34
CA THR A 186 -19.09 6.12 22.50
C THR A 186 -19.80 6.21 21.15
N GLU A 187 -21.07 5.82 21.09
CA GLU A 187 -21.86 5.97 19.86
C GLU A 187 -21.97 7.44 19.40
N GLU A 188 -21.90 8.41 20.34
CA GLU A 188 -21.93 9.82 19.97
C GLU A 188 -20.74 10.25 19.09
N ASP A 189 -19.60 9.57 19.21
CA ASP A 189 -18.42 9.87 18.40
C ASP A 189 -18.66 9.66 16.90
N PHE A 190 -19.61 8.80 16.53
CA PHE A 190 -19.97 8.45 15.15
C PHE A 190 -21.17 9.26 14.62
N ARG A 191 -21.74 10.15 15.43
CA ARG A 191 -22.79 11.07 15.01
C ARG A 191 -22.19 12.28 14.28
N ILE A 192 -22.87 12.72 13.23
CA ILE A 192 -22.53 13.93 12.45
C ILE A 192 -23.80 14.80 12.44
N PRO A 193 -23.86 15.91 13.20
CA PRO A 193 -24.99 16.84 13.16
C PRO A 193 -25.18 17.42 11.76
N ALA A 194 -26.43 17.59 11.33
CA ALA A 194 -26.73 18.22 10.04
C ALA A 194 -26.63 19.75 10.16
N GLU A 195 -25.52 20.33 9.70
CA GLU A 195 -25.20 21.76 9.89
C GLU A 195 -25.14 22.59 8.59
N GLY A 196 -25.38 21.98 7.44
CA GLY A 196 -25.35 22.66 6.14
C GLY A 196 -26.19 21.96 5.08
N ARG A 197 -26.40 22.62 3.94
CA ARG A 197 -27.28 22.10 2.88
C ARG A 197 -26.61 20.99 2.08
N ARG A 198 -25.30 21.12 1.83
CA ARG A 198 -24.52 20.16 1.07
C ARG A 198 -23.30 19.70 1.85
N ILE A 199 -22.80 18.52 1.52
CA ILE A 199 -21.58 17.94 2.08
C ILE A 199 -20.57 17.63 0.98
N ARG A 200 -19.28 17.72 1.33
CA ARG A 200 -18.17 17.17 0.54
C ARG A 200 -18.09 15.67 0.76
N VAL A 201 -18.08 14.91 -0.33
CA VAL A 201 -18.01 13.45 -0.33
C VAL A 201 -16.77 13.04 -1.11
N ILE A 202 -15.96 12.15 -0.53
CA ILE A 202 -14.84 11.53 -1.22
C ILE A 202 -15.38 10.58 -2.28
N GLU A 203 -14.98 10.75 -3.53
CA GLU A 203 -15.36 9.84 -4.62
C GLU A 203 -14.24 8.79 -4.80
N ALA A 204 -14.49 7.55 -4.37
CA ALA A 204 -13.63 6.42 -4.69
C ALA A 204 -13.95 5.93 -6.11
N ARG A 205 -12.91 5.76 -6.94
CA ARG A 205 -13.05 5.31 -8.33
C ARG A 205 -12.51 3.89 -8.46
N PRO A 206 -13.20 2.99 -9.18
CA PRO A 206 -12.72 1.64 -9.38
C PRO A 206 -11.33 1.63 -10.05
N ARG A 207 -10.44 0.73 -9.57
CA ARG A 207 -9.11 0.46 -10.16
C ARG A 207 -8.16 1.66 -10.25
N THR A 208 -8.31 2.67 -9.39
CA THR A 208 -7.38 3.79 -9.29
C THR A 208 -7.27 4.30 -7.85
N LEU A 209 -6.11 4.84 -7.50
CA LEU A 209 -5.86 5.48 -6.21
C LEU A 209 -6.29 6.97 -6.19
N ILE A 210 -6.61 7.52 -7.37
CA ILE A 210 -7.05 8.90 -7.54
C ILE A 210 -8.48 9.04 -7.01
N THR A 211 -8.68 9.94 -6.07
CA THR A 211 -10.00 10.28 -5.54
C THR A 211 -10.57 11.51 -6.22
N GLY A 212 -11.90 11.54 -6.36
CA GLY A 212 -12.63 12.75 -6.73
C GLY A 212 -13.27 13.44 -5.52
N GLU A 213 -14.01 14.51 -5.81
CA GLU A 213 -14.87 15.21 -4.86
C GLU A 213 -16.26 15.34 -5.47
N ILE A 214 -17.27 15.00 -4.68
CA ILE A 214 -18.68 15.23 -5.02
C ILE A 214 -19.30 16.14 -3.95
N LEU A 215 -20.11 17.10 -4.40
CA LEU A 215 -20.97 17.90 -3.53
C LEU A 215 -22.40 17.39 -3.65
N THR A 216 -22.99 16.94 -2.54
CA THR A 216 -24.36 16.40 -2.55
C THR A 216 -25.10 16.75 -1.27
N GLU A 217 -26.43 16.62 -1.29
CA GLU A 217 -27.26 16.78 -0.10
C GLU A 217 -27.15 15.51 0.77
N PRO A 218 -26.87 15.66 2.08
CA PRO A 218 -26.78 14.52 2.99
C PRO A 218 -28.15 13.87 3.18
N SER A 219 -28.17 12.57 3.44
CA SER A 219 -29.36 11.92 3.97
C SER A 219 -29.43 12.21 5.48
N VAL A 220 -30.54 12.79 5.94
CA VAL A 220 -30.70 13.27 7.33
C VAL A 220 -31.82 12.49 8.02
N ARG A 221 -31.56 12.02 9.25
CA ARG A 221 -32.55 11.39 10.12
C ARG A 221 -32.37 11.90 11.55
N GLY A 222 -33.44 12.45 12.13
CA GLY A 222 -33.40 12.97 13.51
C GLY A 222 -32.36 14.07 13.73
N GLY A 223 -32.12 14.93 12.73
CA GLY A 223 -31.12 16.01 12.80
C GLY A 223 -29.67 15.57 12.61
N LEU A 224 -29.43 14.29 12.28
CA LEU A 224 -28.10 13.75 12.04
C LEU A 224 -27.94 13.34 10.57
N CYS A 225 -26.79 13.62 9.99
CA CYS A 225 -26.39 13.02 8.71
C CYS A 225 -26.11 11.53 8.93
N VAL A 226 -26.75 10.69 8.12
CA VAL A 226 -26.64 9.22 8.18
C VAL A 226 -26.11 8.67 6.86
N SER A 227 -25.49 7.50 6.91
CA SER A 227 -25.18 6.74 5.70
C SER A 227 -26.49 6.40 4.96
N ASP A 228 -26.41 6.39 3.63
CA ASP A 228 -27.48 6.02 2.71
C ASP A 228 -26.93 5.05 1.64
N PRO A 229 -26.95 3.74 1.94
CA PRO A 229 -26.43 2.72 1.03
C PRO A 229 -27.19 2.61 -0.31
N SER A 230 -28.42 3.15 -0.38
CA SER A 230 -29.19 3.20 -1.63
C SER A 230 -28.57 4.17 -2.65
N ARG A 231 -27.89 5.21 -2.15
CA ARG A 231 -27.14 6.22 -2.92
C ARG A 231 -25.63 5.98 -2.90
N ASP A 232 -25.19 4.88 -2.30
CA ASP A 232 -23.77 4.61 -1.99
C ASP A 232 -23.08 5.79 -1.28
N LEU A 233 -23.79 6.39 -0.33
CA LEU A 233 -23.28 7.48 0.49
C LEU A 233 -22.97 6.93 1.88
N LEU A 234 -21.71 6.67 2.18
CA LEU A 234 -21.29 5.99 3.41
C LEU A 234 -20.51 6.95 4.30
N LYS A 235 -20.70 6.86 5.62
CA LYS A 235 -19.82 7.55 6.57
C LYS A 235 -18.43 6.93 6.53
N ILE A 236 -17.43 7.79 6.59
CA ILE A 236 -16.02 7.43 6.74
C ILE A 236 -15.44 8.17 7.96
N PHE A 237 -14.65 7.45 8.74
CA PHE A 237 -13.97 7.98 9.93
C PHE A 237 -12.49 7.66 9.90
N VAL A 238 -11.69 8.60 10.40
CA VAL A 238 -10.27 8.35 10.74
C VAL A 238 -10.07 8.70 12.20
N ILE A 239 -9.67 7.72 13.01
CA ILE A 239 -9.48 7.85 14.46
C ILE A 239 -7.98 7.82 14.76
N GLU A 240 -7.49 8.86 15.44
CA GLU A 240 -6.10 8.90 15.88
C GLU A 240 -5.83 7.80 16.90
N ARG A 241 -4.82 6.96 16.63
CA ARG A 241 -4.54 5.76 17.43
C ARG A 241 -3.15 5.69 18.06
N HIS A 242 -2.29 6.66 17.82
CA HIS A 242 -0.90 6.61 18.29
C HIS A 242 -0.78 7.17 19.70
N LYS A 243 -1.55 8.21 20.02
CA LYS A 243 -1.45 8.96 21.29
C LYS A 243 -2.73 8.96 22.11
N GLY A 244 -3.84 8.44 21.58
CA GLY A 244 -5.15 8.53 22.22
C GLY A 244 -5.62 9.97 22.36
N SER A 245 -5.27 10.84 21.42
CA SER A 245 -5.57 12.29 21.46
C SER A 245 -7.07 12.59 21.47
N GLY A 246 -7.89 11.65 21.00
CA GLY A 246 -9.33 11.82 20.85
C GLY A 246 -9.74 12.48 19.54
N ASN A 247 -8.79 12.79 18.65
CA ASN A 247 -9.07 13.28 17.31
C ASN A 247 -9.83 12.22 16.49
N ILE A 248 -10.93 12.64 15.88
CA ILE A 248 -11.75 11.82 14.98
C ILE A 248 -12.14 12.67 13.78
N GLY A 249 -11.57 12.34 12.63
CA GLY A 249 -12.00 12.88 11.35
C GLY A 249 -13.31 12.24 10.94
N LYS A 250 -14.27 13.07 10.52
CA LYS A 250 -15.60 12.64 10.08
C LYS A 250 -15.82 13.08 8.64
N GLY A 251 -16.32 12.18 7.81
CA GLY A 251 -16.62 12.50 6.41
C GLY A 251 -17.58 11.50 5.78
N PHE A 252 -17.76 11.64 4.48
CA PHE A 252 -18.55 10.73 3.65
C PHE A 252 -17.74 10.26 2.45
N ILE A 253 -18.02 9.05 1.98
CA ILE A 253 -17.42 8.43 0.81
C ILE A 253 -18.49 7.78 -0.07
N THR A 254 -18.24 7.75 -1.37
CA THR A 254 -19.03 7.02 -2.37
C THR A 254 -18.12 6.24 -3.32
N GLY A 255 -18.67 5.28 -4.06
CA GLY A 255 -17.96 4.41 -5.00
C GLY A 255 -17.50 3.06 -4.41
N LEU A 256 -17.85 2.76 -3.17
CA LEU A 256 -17.47 1.49 -2.50
C LEU A 256 -18.52 0.39 -2.67
N GLY A 257 -19.80 0.73 -2.78
CA GLY A 257 -20.88 -0.22 -2.98
C GLY A 257 -21.31 -1.01 -1.74
N LEU A 258 -20.79 -0.69 -0.55
CA LEU A 258 -21.14 -1.40 0.69
C LEU A 258 -22.61 -1.16 1.06
N LYS A 259 -23.41 -2.24 1.13
CA LYS A 259 -24.86 -2.13 1.36
C LYS A 259 -25.29 -2.20 2.83
N ARG A 260 -24.50 -2.84 3.67
CA ARG A 260 -24.76 -3.01 5.11
C ARG A 260 -23.46 -3.24 5.86
N GLY A 261 -23.48 -3.04 7.17
CA GLY A 261 -22.31 -3.27 7.99
C GLY A 261 -21.24 -2.19 7.87
N ALA A 262 -20.04 -2.51 8.34
CA ALA A 262 -18.87 -1.64 8.26
C ALA A 262 -17.60 -2.44 8.02
N ILE A 263 -16.67 -1.82 7.29
CA ILE A 263 -15.29 -2.29 7.11
C ILE A 263 -14.33 -1.36 7.85
N GLY A 264 -13.22 -1.90 8.33
CA GLY A 264 -12.22 -1.14 9.06
C GLY A 264 -10.81 -1.67 8.89
N SER A 265 -9.83 -0.78 9.00
CA SER A 265 -8.41 -1.10 8.91
C SER A 265 -7.56 -0.18 9.78
N THR A 266 -6.43 -0.67 10.29
CA THR A 266 -5.35 0.17 10.86
C THR A 266 -4.19 0.37 9.89
N ILE A 267 -4.25 -0.25 8.71
CA ILE A 267 -3.39 0.07 7.57
C ILE A 267 -4.09 1.19 6.80
N SER A 268 -3.63 2.43 7.02
CA SER A 268 -4.13 3.61 6.32
C SER A 268 -2.96 4.53 5.95
N HIS A 269 -2.47 4.43 4.72
CA HIS A 269 -1.29 5.14 4.25
C HIS A 269 -1.40 6.66 4.50
N ASP A 270 -0.40 7.35 5.03
CA ASP A 270 0.84 6.87 5.69
C ASP A 270 0.84 7.15 7.19
N SER A 271 -0.20 7.82 7.70
CA SER A 271 -0.32 8.06 9.14
C SER A 271 -0.71 6.79 9.89
N HIS A 272 -1.26 5.80 9.19
CA HIS A 272 -1.75 4.53 9.73
C HIS A 272 -2.67 4.73 10.93
N ASN A 273 -3.52 5.76 10.90
CA ASN A 273 -4.63 5.88 11.84
C ASN A 273 -5.71 4.84 11.53
N MET A 274 -6.61 4.58 12.49
CA MET A 274 -7.71 3.64 12.25
C MET A 274 -8.70 4.28 11.29
N ILE A 275 -8.96 3.63 10.16
CA ILE A 275 -9.95 4.06 9.17
C ILE A 275 -11.14 3.12 9.16
N LEU A 276 -12.35 3.68 9.11
CA LEU A 276 -13.60 2.93 9.15
C LEU A 276 -14.56 3.48 8.10
N VAL A 277 -15.28 2.62 7.40
CA VAL A 277 -16.39 2.98 6.52
C VAL A 277 -17.58 2.10 6.83
N GLY A 278 -18.79 2.67 6.91
CA GLY A 278 -19.96 1.84 7.16
C GLY A 278 -21.31 2.42 6.72
N ALA A 279 -22.24 1.50 6.56
CA ALA A 279 -23.64 1.75 6.23
C ALA A 279 -24.50 2.13 7.45
N ASP A 280 -24.00 1.90 8.66
CA ASP A 280 -24.69 2.22 9.92
C ASP A 280 -23.70 2.44 11.07
N ASP A 281 -24.10 3.23 12.06
CA ASP A 281 -23.22 3.65 13.15
C ASP A 281 -22.88 2.51 14.13
N VAL A 282 -23.77 1.53 14.29
CA VAL A 282 -23.58 0.38 15.20
C VAL A 282 -22.42 -0.48 14.70
N SER A 283 -22.43 -0.81 13.42
CA SER A 283 -21.35 -1.57 12.78
C SER A 283 -20.03 -0.82 12.84
N ILE A 284 -20.03 0.48 12.55
CA ILE A 284 -18.80 1.31 12.61
C ILE A 284 -18.22 1.31 14.03
N PHE A 285 -19.07 1.52 15.04
CA PHE A 285 -18.65 1.47 16.44
C PHE A 285 -18.09 0.10 16.82
N LYS A 286 -18.75 -0.98 16.38
CA LYS A 286 -18.30 -2.35 16.61
C LYS A 286 -16.93 -2.61 16.00
N ALA A 287 -16.72 -2.19 14.75
CA ALA A 287 -15.46 -2.30 14.04
C ALA A 287 -14.33 -1.58 14.78
N ALA A 288 -14.56 -0.34 15.22
CA ALA A 288 -13.58 0.46 15.96
C ALA A 288 -13.11 -0.25 17.25
N ARG A 289 -14.07 -0.73 18.04
CA ARG A 289 -13.78 -1.44 19.30
C ARG A 289 -13.08 -2.77 19.07
N HIS A 290 -13.45 -3.50 18.01
CA HIS A 290 -12.82 -4.78 17.70
C HIS A 290 -11.38 -4.58 17.25
N LEU A 291 -11.10 -3.59 16.38
CA LEU A 291 -9.73 -3.27 15.95
C LEU A 291 -8.83 -2.89 17.13
N ASN A 292 -9.33 -2.10 18.09
CA ASN A 292 -8.61 -1.83 19.33
C ASN A 292 -8.37 -3.10 20.14
N LYS A 293 -9.39 -3.97 20.30
CA LYS A 293 -9.27 -5.23 21.05
C LYS A 293 -8.21 -6.18 20.47
N ILE A 294 -8.09 -6.26 19.14
CA ILE A 294 -7.16 -7.19 18.48
C ILE A 294 -5.76 -6.59 18.24
N GLY A 295 -5.49 -5.37 18.72
CA GLY A 295 -4.20 -4.70 18.54
C GLY A 295 -3.97 -4.13 17.14
N GLY A 296 -5.05 -3.91 16.38
CA GLY A 296 -5.02 -3.46 14.99
C GLY A 296 -5.17 -4.61 14.01
N GLY A 297 -5.48 -4.28 12.76
CA GLY A 297 -5.85 -5.28 11.77
C GLY A 297 -6.81 -4.77 10.72
N MET A 298 -7.54 -5.72 10.15
CA MET A 298 -8.68 -5.49 9.27
C MET A 298 -9.92 -6.14 9.89
N VAL A 299 -11.11 -5.58 9.64
CA VAL A 299 -12.37 -6.13 10.15
C VAL A 299 -13.54 -5.84 9.21
N VAL A 300 -14.49 -6.78 9.14
CA VAL A 300 -15.85 -6.56 8.64
C VAL A 300 -16.84 -6.85 9.77
N THR A 301 -17.82 -5.98 9.94
CA THR A 301 -18.84 -6.06 10.99
C THR A 301 -20.23 -5.82 10.41
N GLU A 302 -21.25 -6.36 11.08
CA GLU A 302 -22.66 -6.16 10.74
C GLU A 302 -23.48 -6.10 12.03
N GLY A 303 -23.96 -4.91 12.37
CA GLY A 303 -24.48 -4.59 13.70
C GLY A 303 -23.43 -4.90 14.77
N ASP A 304 -23.82 -5.68 15.78
CA ASP A 304 -22.92 -6.10 16.87
C ASP A 304 -22.05 -7.32 16.55
N ARG A 305 -22.18 -7.89 15.35
CA ARG A 305 -21.48 -9.11 14.94
C ARG A 305 -20.17 -8.78 14.24
N ILE A 306 -19.11 -9.52 14.58
CA ILE A 306 -17.88 -9.58 13.78
C ILE A 306 -18.09 -10.64 12.70
N VAL A 307 -18.06 -10.22 11.44
CA VAL A 307 -18.23 -11.11 10.29
C VAL A 307 -16.90 -11.77 9.95
N LEU A 308 -15.83 -10.98 9.87
CA LEU A 308 -14.48 -11.43 9.57
C LEU A 308 -13.45 -10.46 10.16
N ASP A 309 -12.29 -10.98 10.54
CA ASP A 309 -11.16 -10.17 11.01
C ASP A 309 -9.80 -10.70 10.53
N LEU A 310 -8.79 -9.84 10.55
CA LEU A 310 -7.38 -10.18 10.41
C LEU A 310 -6.59 -9.37 11.45
N PRO A 311 -6.30 -9.95 12.62
CA PRO A 311 -5.40 -9.38 13.61
C PRO A 311 -3.99 -9.10 13.05
N LEU A 312 -3.54 -7.86 13.25
CA LEU A 312 -2.20 -7.37 12.92
C LEU A 312 -1.57 -6.69 14.15
N PRO A 313 -1.33 -7.44 15.26
CA PRO A 313 -0.95 -6.86 16.54
C PRO A 313 0.41 -6.14 16.53
N ILE A 314 1.26 -6.39 15.52
CA ILE A 314 2.56 -5.75 15.38
C ILE A 314 2.35 -4.40 14.68
N ALA A 315 2.35 -3.33 15.48
CA ALA A 315 2.13 -1.94 15.04
C ALA A 315 0.75 -1.67 14.37
N GLY A 316 -0.20 -2.61 14.42
CA GLY A 316 -1.44 -2.52 13.64
C GLY A 316 -1.22 -2.74 12.14
N LEU A 317 -0.08 -3.30 11.74
CA LEU A 317 0.35 -3.42 10.34
C LEU A 317 0.77 -4.83 9.96
N MET A 318 1.36 -5.60 10.89
CA MET A 318 1.86 -6.95 10.64
C MET A 318 1.25 -7.97 11.60
N SER A 319 1.08 -9.20 11.11
CA SER A 319 0.64 -10.33 11.92
C SER A 319 1.84 -11.02 12.59
N ASP A 320 1.60 -11.61 13.75
CA ASP A 320 2.51 -12.55 14.43
C ASP A 320 2.22 -14.02 14.07
N ARG A 321 1.28 -14.25 13.14
CA ARG A 321 0.88 -15.56 12.62
C ARG A 321 1.65 -15.93 11.35
N ASP A 322 1.58 -17.20 10.97
CA ASP A 322 2.17 -17.70 9.73
C ASP A 322 1.64 -16.97 8.49
N ALA A 323 2.50 -16.74 7.52
CA ALA A 323 2.15 -16.04 6.28
C ALA A 323 0.96 -16.69 5.56
N MET A 324 0.90 -18.03 5.51
CA MET A 324 -0.20 -18.74 4.87
C MET A 324 -1.54 -18.56 5.59
N TRP A 325 -1.53 -18.43 6.92
CA TRP A 325 -2.73 -18.10 7.67
C TRP A 325 -3.24 -16.69 7.32
N VAL A 326 -2.32 -15.73 7.16
CA VAL A 326 -2.67 -14.37 6.71
C VAL A 326 -3.25 -14.39 5.30
N VAL A 327 -2.63 -15.16 4.39
CA VAL A 327 -3.11 -15.36 3.01
C VAL A 327 -4.52 -15.94 2.99
N GLU A 328 -4.79 -16.99 3.77
CA GLU A 328 -6.13 -17.59 3.87
C GLU A 328 -7.17 -16.60 4.39
N ARG A 329 -6.80 -15.78 5.38
CA ARG A 329 -7.68 -14.73 5.90
C ARG A 329 -7.97 -13.65 4.85
N LEU A 330 -6.96 -13.18 4.12
CA LEU A 330 -7.14 -12.20 3.03
C LEU A 330 -8.04 -12.75 1.92
N LYS A 331 -7.84 -14.01 1.51
CA LYS A 331 -8.74 -14.68 0.55
C LYS A 331 -10.19 -14.74 1.04
N ALA A 332 -10.41 -14.92 2.34
CA ALA A 332 -11.75 -14.89 2.90
C ALA A 332 -12.38 -13.48 2.85
N PHE A 333 -11.59 -12.41 2.96
CA PHE A 333 -12.08 -11.04 2.73
C PHE A 333 -12.46 -10.84 1.26
N ASP A 334 -11.61 -11.24 0.33
CA ASP A 334 -11.87 -11.11 -1.11
C ASP A 334 -13.14 -11.86 -1.53
N GLU A 335 -13.31 -13.10 -1.03
CA GLU A 335 -14.51 -13.90 -1.27
C GLU A 335 -15.77 -13.26 -0.67
N LEU A 336 -15.68 -12.70 0.54
CA LEU A 336 -16.78 -11.96 1.17
C LEU A 336 -17.18 -10.73 0.33
N PHE A 337 -16.22 -9.92 -0.11
CA PHE A 337 -16.51 -8.72 -0.90
C PHE A 337 -17.09 -9.05 -2.27
N ARG A 338 -16.59 -10.12 -2.89
CA ARG A 338 -17.11 -10.64 -4.16
C ARG A 338 -18.55 -11.13 -4.04
N THR A 339 -18.88 -11.86 -2.97
CA THR A 339 -20.23 -12.40 -2.73
C THR A 339 -21.24 -11.31 -2.36
N GLU A 340 -20.80 -10.26 -1.67
CA GLU A 340 -21.62 -9.08 -1.37
C GLU A 340 -21.78 -8.12 -2.57
N GLY A 341 -21.07 -8.36 -3.67
CA GLY A 341 -21.19 -7.59 -4.90
C GLY A 341 -20.63 -6.17 -4.80
N LEU A 342 -19.59 -5.95 -3.97
CA LEU A 342 -18.93 -4.65 -3.90
C LEU A 342 -18.27 -4.31 -5.25
N THR A 343 -18.37 -3.03 -5.64
CA THR A 343 -17.86 -2.53 -6.93
C THR A 343 -16.34 -2.47 -7.00
N ASN A 344 -15.66 -2.49 -5.85
CA ASN A 344 -14.21 -2.45 -5.76
C ASN A 344 -13.67 -3.83 -5.38
N GLU A 345 -12.74 -4.36 -6.17
CA GLU A 345 -12.15 -5.70 -5.98
C GLU A 345 -11.36 -5.80 -4.66
N SER A 346 -10.88 -4.66 -4.11
CA SER A 346 -10.25 -4.62 -2.78
C SER A 346 -10.66 -3.37 -1.99
N PRO A 347 -11.83 -3.37 -1.33
CA PRO A 347 -12.35 -2.23 -0.58
C PRO A 347 -11.43 -1.79 0.57
N LEU A 348 -10.78 -2.73 1.26
CA LEU A 348 -9.85 -2.44 2.36
C LEU A 348 -8.58 -1.72 1.88
N MET A 349 -8.06 -2.11 0.72
CA MET A 349 -6.97 -1.37 0.07
C MET A 349 -7.47 0.00 -0.37
N ALA A 350 -8.66 0.11 -0.98
CA ALA A 350 -9.19 1.39 -1.41
C ALA A 350 -9.32 2.40 -0.26
N ILE A 351 -9.85 1.99 0.91
CA ILE A 351 -9.97 2.90 2.05
C ILE A 351 -8.62 3.28 2.65
N SER A 352 -7.58 2.43 2.58
CA SER A 352 -6.28 2.73 3.17
C SER A 352 -5.67 4.02 2.57
N PHE A 353 -5.87 4.25 1.27
CA PHE A 353 -5.42 5.43 0.53
C PHE A 353 -6.31 6.67 0.68
N MET A 354 -7.49 6.55 1.32
CA MET A 354 -8.36 7.71 1.60
C MET A 354 -7.77 8.62 2.68
N ALA A 355 -6.85 8.08 3.49
CA ALA A 355 -6.12 8.84 4.50
C ALA A 355 -4.70 9.25 4.12
N LEU A 356 -4.37 9.22 2.82
CA LEU A 356 -3.07 9.65 2.28
C LEU A 356 -3.18 11.08 1.70
N PRO A 357 -2.93 12.15 2.50
CA PRO A 357 -3.18 13.54 2.11
C PRO A 357 -2.07 14.13 1.21
N VAL A 358 -1.50 13.31 0.32
CA VAL A 358 -0.46 13.71 -0.63
C VAL A 358 -0.77 13.30 -2.07
N ILE A 359 -1.85 12.54 -2.29
CA ILE A 359 -2.37 12.20 -3.62
C ILE A 359 -3.74 12.86 -3.86
N PRO A 360 -4.05 13.37 -5.07
CA PRO A 360 -5.29 14.11 -5.35
C PRO A 360 -6.58 13.26 -5.14
N LYS A 361 -7.76 13.85 -4.92
CA LYS A 361 -8.13 15.28 -4.71
C LYS A 361 -8.60 15.54 -3.28
N LEU A 362 -9.65 14.86 -2.84
CA LEU A 362 -10.20 14.99 -1.48
C LEU A 362 -9.83 13.75 -0.66
N LYS A 363 -9.30 13.98 0.55
CA LYS A 363 -8.86 12.95 1.51
C LYS A 363 -9.38 13.25 2.90
N ILE A 364 -9.20 12.31 3.82
CA ILE A 364 -9.60 12.45 5.23
C ILE A 364 -8.45 12.08 6.17
N THR A 365 -8.21 12.87 7.21
CA THR A 365 -7.26 12.58 8.29
C THR A 365 -8.02 12.49 9.62
N ASP A 366 -7.33 12.21 10.73
CA ASP A 366 -7.94 12.30 12.06
C ASP A 366 -8.43 13.72 12.41
N ARG A 367 -8.06 14.71 11.61
CA ARG A 367 -8.47 16.12 11.77
C ARG A 367 -9.58 16.55 10.80
N GLY A 368 -10.14 15.64 10.02
CA GLY A 368 -11.17 15.92 9.03
C GLY A 368 -10.67 15.93 7.59
N LEU A 369 -11.42 16.58 6.70
CA LEU A 369 -11.17 16.55 5.26
C LEU A 369 -10.01 17.47 4.85
N VAL A 370 -9.26 17.03 3.85
CA VAL A 370 -8.13 17.76 3.25
C VAL A 370 -8.32 17.83 1.75
N ASP A 371 -8.29 19.03 1.18
CA ASP A 371 -8.12 19.28 -0.25
C ASP A 371 -6.62 19.22 -0.55
N VAL A 372 -6.20 18.14 -1.21
CA VAL A 372 -4.78 17.86 -1.49
C VAL A 372 -4.25 18.76 -2.60
N GLU A 373 -5.09 19.22 -3.53
CA GLU A 373 -4.67 20.17 -4.57
C GLU A 373 -4.30 21.53 -3.96
N ARG A 374 -5.04 21.94 -2.92
CA ARG A 374 -4.78 23.19 -2.18
C ARG A 374 -3.86 23.01 -0.98
N PHE A 375 -3.56 21.76 -0.62
CA PHE A 375 -2.81 21.40 0.58
C PHE A 375 -3.41 22.01 1.86
N ALA A 376 -4.75 22.01 1.97
CA ALA A 376 -5.48 22.73 3.02
C ALA A 376 -6.63 21.90 3.63
N PRO A 377 -6.89 22.04 4.94
CA PRO A 377 -8.12 21.52 5.54
C PRO A 377 -9.36 22.17 4.92
N VAL A 378 -10.41 21.39 4.72
CA VAL A 378 -11.71 21.88 4.22
C VAL A 378 -12.85 21.40 5.11
N PRO A 379 -13.92 22.21 5.29
CA PRO A 379 -15.07 21.78 6.09
C PRO A 379 -15.86 20.69 5.37
N LEU A 380 -16.51 19.82 6.16
CA LEU A 380 -17.43 18.81 5.64
C LEU A 380 -18.64 19.44 4.95
N PHE A 381 -19.26 20.43 5.60
CA PHE A 381 -20.42 21.12 5.07
C PHE A 381 -20.00 22.26 4.14
N VAL A 382 -20.78 22.42 3.07
CA VAL A 382 -20.71 23.56 2.16
C VAL A 382 -22.11 24.15 2.02
N GLU A 383 -22.16 25.48 2.04
CA GLU A 383 -23.38 26.30 1.99
C GLU A 383 -24.28 26.17 3.22
#